data_AF-A0A960CJV6-F1
#
_entry.id   AF-A0A960CJV6-F1
#
_cell.length_a   1.000
_cell.length_b   1.000
_cell.length_c   1.000
_cell.angle_alpha   90.00
_cell.angle_beta   90.00
_cell.angle_gamma   90.00
#
_symmetry.space_group_name_H-M   'P 1'
#
loop_
_entity.id
_entity.type
_entity.pdbx_description
1 polymer ?
#
loop_
_entity_poly.entity_id
_entity_poly.type
_entity_poly.pdbx_seq_one_letter_code
_entity_poly.pdbx_strand_id
1 'polypeptide(L)'
;MDLSSDPAEGSHVEGGVVEHPSADDFGQAQALPADRTWFKRAVFYEVLVRAFYDSNSDGAGDLRGLIEQLDYLQWLGVDCLWLPPFYDSPLRDGGYDIRDFYKVLP
;
A
#
# COMPACT_ATOMS: atom_id res chain seq x y z
N MET A 1 28.98 -13.46 1.73
CA MET A 1 28.19 -12.28 1.36
C MET A 1 26.83 -12.54 1.95
N ASP A 2 26.47 -11.73 2.93
CA ASP A 2 25.28 -11.87 3.75
C ASP A 2 24.08 -11.32 2.94
N LEU A 3 23.18 -12.20 2.52
CA LEU A 3 21.98 -11.87 1.73
C LEU A 3 20.77 -11.71 2.67
N SER A 4 20.90 -10.84 3.67
CA SER A 4 19.84 -10.54 4.63
C SER A 4 19.27 -9.12 4.43
N SER A 5 19.21 -8.63 3.20
CA SER A 5 18.51 -7.38 2.90
C SER A 5 17.02 -7.59 3.15
N ASP A 6 16.44 -6.85 4.09
CA ASP A 6 14.99 -6.85 4.31
C ASP A 6 14.33 -6.29 3.05
N PRO A 7 13.49 -7.08 2.34
CA PRO A 7 12.86 -6.61 1.12
C PRO A 7 11.96 -5.38 1.37
N ALA A 8 11.53 -5.14 2.62
CA ALA A 8 10.78 -3.94 3.01
C ALA A 8 11.60 -2.64 3.04
N GLU A 9 12.94 -2.69 2.97
CA GLU A 9 13.77 -1.48 2.96
C GLU A 9 13.67 -0.69 1.65
N GLY A 10 13.18 -1.30 0.57
CA GLY A 10 12.94 -0.65 -0.72
C GLY A 10 14.17 -0.57 -1.63
N SER A 11 14.13 0.36 -2.57
CA SER A 11 15.19 0.60 -3.56
C SER A 11 16.40 1.25 -2.91
N HIS A 12 17.58 0.64 -3.06
CA HIS A 12 18.83 1.18 -2.52
C HIS A 12 19.98 1.05 -3.53
N VAL A 13 21.05 1.82 -3.30
CA VAL A 13 22.26 1.78 -4.12
C VAL A 13 23.35 1.06 -3.36
N GLU A 14 23.72 -0.14 -3.82
CA GLU A 14 24.86 -0.89 -3.28
C GLU A 14 25.91 -1.09 -4.38
N GLY A 15 27.17 -0.77 -4.09
CA GLY A 15 28.26 -0.92 -5.07
C GLY A 15 28.10 -0.11 -6.37
N GLY A 16 27.23 0.90 -6.40
CA GLY A 16 26.90 1.68 -7.61
C GLY A 16 25.82 1.07 -8.50
N VAL A 17 25.16 0.01 -8.04
CA VAL A 17 24.01 -0.63 -8.68
C VAL A 17 22.76 -0.27 -7.87
N VAL A 18 21.67 0.08 -8.57
CA VAL A 18 20.36 0.20 -7.95
C VAL A 18 19.76 -1.20 -7.83
N GLU A 19 19.48 -1.63 -6.61
CA GLU A 19 18.77 -2.87 -6.34
C GLU A 19 17.33 -2.56 -5.93
N HIS A 20 16.38 -3.30 -6.52
CA HIS A 20 14.96 -3.21 -6.23
C HIS A 20 14.49 -4.54 -5.65
N PRO A 21 13.56 -4.53 -4.68
CA PRO A 21 13.00 -5.78 -4.17
C PRO A 21 12.18 -6.48 -5.27
N SER A 22 12.24 -7.82 -5.30
CA SER A 22 11.41 -8.64 -6.17
C SER A 22 10.05 -8.87 -5.53
N ALA A 23 9.00 -9.01 -6.34
CA ALA A 23 7.69 -9.43 -5.83
C ALA A 23 7.75 -10.80 -5.14
N ASP A 24 8.64 -11.68 -5.60
CA ASP A 24 8.83 -13.03 -5.04
C ASP A 24 9.41 -13.02 -3.61
N ASP A 25 9.96 -11.88 -3.16
CA ASP A 25 10.51 -11.72 -1.81
C ASP A 25 9.40 -11.48 -0.75
N PHE A 26 8.16 -11.25 -1.19
CA PHE A 26 7.02 -10.93 -0.33
C PHE A 26 5.90 -11.96 -0.41
N GLY A 27 5.08 -12.00 0.64
CA GLY A 27 3.81 -12.73 0.63
C GLY A 27 2.86 -12.18 -0.44
N GLN A 28 2.24 -13.07 -1.21
CA GLN A 28 1.29 -12.72 -2.26
C GLN A 28 -0.15 -12.89 -1.79
N ALA A 29 -1.03 -11.96 -2.17
CA ALA A 29 -2.46 -12.08 -1.88
C ALA A 29 -3.09 -13.20 -2.73
N GLN A 30 -4.12 -13.86 -2.18
CA GLN A 30 -4.89 -14.84 -2.95
C GLN A 30 -5.72 -14.13 -4.03
N ALA A 31 -5.56 -14.56 -5.28
CA ALA A 31 -6.36 -14.04 -6.39
C ALA A 31 -7.83 -14.48 -6.29
N LEU A 32 -8.75 -13.54 -6.55
CA LEU A 32 -10.18 -13.82 -6.72
C LEU A 32 -10.44 -14.49 -8.09
N PRO A 33 -11.58 -15.19 -8.26
CA PRO A 33 -11.99 -15.70 -9.56
C PRO A 33 -12.02 -14.61 -10.64
N ALA A 34 -11.53 -14.93 -11.83
CA ALA A 34 -11.43 -13.96 -12.91
C ALA A 34 -12.80 -13.51 -13.43
N ASP A 35 -13.11 -12.22 -13.28
CA ASP A 35 -14.21 -11.54 -13.97
C ASP A 35 -13.63 -10.32 -14.71
N ARG A 36 -13.64 -10.34 -16.04
CA ARG A 36 -13.04 -9.25 -16.85
C ARG A 36 -13.83 -7.95 -16.84
N THR A 37 -15.00 -7.93 -16.20
CA THR A 37 -15.94 -6.80 -16.21
C THR A 37 -16.38 -6.36 -14.83
N TRP A 38 -15.80 -6.92 -13.75
CA TRP A 38 -16.18 -6.60 -12.37
C TRP A 38 -16.21 -5.09 -12.10
N PHE A 39 -15.23 -4.34 -12.63
CA PHE A 39 -15.10 -2.90 -12.42
C PHE A 39 -16.23 -2.09 -13.03
N LYS A 40 -16.94 -2.62 -14.05
CA LYS A 40 -18.07 -1.92 -14.69
C LYS A 40 -19.32 -1.89 -13.83
N ARG A 41 -19.39 -2.78 -12.83
CA ARG A 41 -20.51 -2.94 -11.90
C ARG A 41 -20.14 -2.55 -10.47
N ALA A 42 -18.89 -2.16 -10.24
CA ALA A 42 -18.34 -1.86 -8.93
C ALA A 42 -18.64 -0.42 -8.49
N VAL A 43 -18.95 -0.26 -7.21
CA VAL A 43 -18.87 1.01 -6.49
C VAL A 43 -17.48 1.11 -5.86
N PHE A 44 -16.69 2.08 -6.32
CA PHE A 44 -15.38 2.38 -5.76
C PHE A 44 -15.52 3.34 -4.57
N TYR A 45 -14.69 3.14 -3.54
CA TYR A 45 -14.57 4.02 -2.40
C TYR A 45 -13.14 4.54 -2.30
N GLU A 46 -12.97 5.85 -2.51
CA GLU A 46 -11.67 6.49 -2.33
C GLU A 46 -11.40 6.71 -0.84
N VAL A 47 -10.30 6.15 -0.33
CA VAL A 47 -9.93 6.25 1.08
C VAL A 47 -8.45 6.58 1.23
N LEU A 48 -8.16 7.73 1.83
CA LEU A 48 -6.80 8.15 2.15
C LEU A 48 -6.36 7.47 3.45
N VAL A 49 -5.40 6.53 3.35
CA VAL A 49 -4.89 5.72 4.48
C VAL A 49 -4.58 6.59 5.70
N ARG A 50 -3.82 7.67 5.51
CA ARG A 50 -3.39 8.61 6.55
C ARG A 50 -4.51 9.33 7.29
N ALA A 51 -5.73 9.33 6.77
CA ALA A 51 -6.86 10.05 7.35
C ALA A 51 -7.98 9.12 7.85
N PHE A 52 -7.88 7.81 7.63
CA PHE A 52 -9.01 6.91 7.84
C PHE A 52 -9.09 6.37 9.27
N TYR A 53 -8.04 5.68 9.72
CA TYR A 53 -7.99 5.12 11.07
C TYR A 53 -6.54 4.91 11.52
N ASP A 54 -6.22 5.44 12.70
CA ASP A 54 -4.91 5.32 13.37
C ASP A 54 -4.97 4.14 14.35
N SER A 55 -4.22 3.07 14.06
CA SER A 55 -4.19 1.84 14.88
C SER A 55 -3.07 1.84 15.93
N ASN A 56 -2.11 2.76 15.83
CA ASN A 56 -0.88 2.75 16.64
C ASN A 56 -0.74 4.00 17.55
N SER A 57 -1.70 4.92 17.51
CA SER A 57 -1.77 6.17 18.28
C SER A 57 -0.67 7.19 17.96
N ASP A 58 -0.11 7.20 16.75
CA ASP A 58 0.89 8.17 16.32
C ASP A 58 0.30 9.47 15.71
N GLY A 59 -1.03 9.51 15.53
CA GLY A 59 -1.76 10.66 15.00
C GLY A 59 -1.97 10.63 13.48
N ALA A 60 -1.53 9.58 12.79
CA ALA A 60 -1.79 9.35 11.37
C ALA A 60 -2.45 7.97 11.15
N GLY A 61 -3.36 7.91 10.18
CA GLY A 61 -3.94 6.63 9.79
C GLY A 61 -2.92 5.72 9.08
N ASP A 62 -3.11 4.41 9.21
CA ASP A 62 -2.16 3.42 8.72
C ASP A 62 -2.88 2.22 8.06
N LEU A 63 -2.12 1.35 7.38
CA LEU A 63 -2.72 0.20 6.67
C LEU A 63 -3.34 -0.83 7.62
N ARG A 64 -2.83 -0.99 8.84
CA ARG A 64 -3.44 -1.89 9.85
C ARG A 64 -4.75 -1.30 10.33
N GLY A 65 -4.80 0.01 10.55
CA GLY A 65 -6.05 0.72 10.85
C GLY A 65 -7.09 0.60 9.74
N LEU A 66 -6.69 0.70 8.47
CA LEU A 66 -7.58 0.42 7.34
C LEU A 66 -8.11 -1.02 7.37
N ILE A 67 -7.25 -2.00 7.69
CA ILE A 67 -7.65 -3.42 7.82
C ILE A 67 -8.70 -3.60 8.93
N GLU A 68 -8.52 -2.94 10.08
CA GLU A 68 -9.48 -3.00 11.20
C GLU A 68 -10.87 -2.47 10.85
N GLN A 69 -10.97 -1.61 9.83
CA GLN A 69 -12.21 -1.00 9.37
C GLN A 69 -12.81 -1.69 8.13
N LEU A 70 -12.28 -2.84 7.69
CA LEU A 70 -12.84 -3.56 6.55
C LEU A 70 -14.27 -4.06 6.79
N ASP A 71 -14.63 -4.42 8.03
CA ASP A 71 -16.02 -4.80 8.37
C ASP A 71 -17.00 -3.63 8.16
N TYR A 72 -16.57 -2.39 8.45
CA TYR A 72 -17.36 -1.19 8.16
C TYR A 72 -17.53 -0.98 6.65
N LEU A 73 -16.45 -1.12 5.88
CA LEU A 73 -16.49 -0.95 4.42
C LEU A 73 -17.33 -2.05 3.75
N GLN A 74 -17.28 -3.27 4.28
CA GLN A 74 -18.13 -4.36 3.85
C GLN A 74 -19.61 -4.08 4.17
N TRP A 75 -19.91 -3.63 5.40
CA TRP A 75 -21.27 -3.23 5.79
C TRP A 75 -21.81 -2.10 4.92
N LEU A 76 -20.95 -1.13 4.56
CA LEU A 76 -21.30 -0.03 3.67
C LEU A 76 -21.64 -0.51 2.24
N GLY A 77 -21.10 -1.66 1.83
CA GLY A 77 -21.42 -2.33 0.57
C GLY A 77 -20.60 -1.85 -0.62
N VAL A 78 -19.36 -1.40 -0.40
CA VAL A 78 -18.45 -0.99 -1.48
C VAL A 78 -17.74 -2.20 -2.09
N ASP A 79 -17.44 -2.16 -3.38
CA ASP A 79 -16.84 -3.29 -4.11
C ASP A 79 -15.31 -3.22 -4.20
N CYS A 80 -14.75 -2.00 -4.17
CA CYS A 80 -13.32 -1.77 -4.34
C CYS A 80 -12.86 -0.50 -3.64
N LEU A 81 -11.66 -0.54 -3.06
CA LEU A 81 -11.00 0.62 -2.49
C LEU A 81 -10.07 1.25 -3.52
N TRP A 82 -10.17 2.57 -3.68
CA TRP A 82 -9.16 3.36 -4.36
C TRP A 82 -8.32 4.08 -3.31
N LEU A 83 -7.04 3.71 -3.21
CA LEU A 83 -6.10 4.38 -2.32
C LEU A 83 -5.35 5.46 -3.11
N PRO A 84 -5.41 6.74 -2.69
CA PRO A 84 -4.41 7.74 -3.09
C PRO A 84 -2.99 7.29 -2.69
N PRO A 85 -1.93 7.98 -3.16
CA PRO A 85 -0.55 7.53 -2.95
C PRO A 85 -0.20 7.19 -1.49
N PHE A 86 0.37 6.01 -1.29
CA PHE A 86 0.87 5.49 -0.01
C PHE A 86 2.34 5.06 -0.08
N TYR A 87 3.02 5.38 -1.18
CA TYR A 87 4.44 5.10 -1.39
C TYR A 87 5.32 5.98 -0.50
N ASP A 88 6.57 5.56 -0.31
CA ASP A 88 7.57 6.38 0.34
C ASP A 88 7.76 7.71 -0.41
N SER A 89 7.70 8.81 0.33
CA SER A 89 7.61 10.17 -0.20
C SER A 89 8.12 11.18 0.83
N PRO A 90 8.72 12.32 0.41
CA PRO A 90 9.00 13.43 1.31
C PRO A 90 7.75 14.26 1.63
N LEU A 91 6.58 13.90 1.07
CA LEU A 91 5.27 14.46 1.39
C LEU A 91 5.14 15.97 1.12
N ARG A 92 5.84 16.48 0.10
CA ARG A 92 5.79 17.90 -0.27
C ARG A 92 4.57 18.22 -1.12
N ASP A 93 3.99 17.22 -1.77
CA ASP A 93 2.77 17.32 -2.57
C ASP A 93 1.81 16.17 -2.21
N GLY A 94 1.52 16.00 -0.92
CA GLY A 94 0.50 15.04 -0.45
C GLY A 94 0.80 13.56 -0.72
N GLY A 95 2.04 13.20 -1.05
CA GLY A 95 2.45 11.84 -1.39
C GLY A 95 2.52 11.57 -2.90
N TYR A 96 2.12 12.52 -3.74
CA TYR A 96 2.27 12.42 -5.20
C TYR A 96 3.73 12.62 -5.66
N ASP A 97 4.57 13.23 -4.82
CA ASP A 97 6.01 13.33 -4.97
C ASP A 97 6.72 12.06 -4.46
N ILE A 98 6.65 10.97 -5.23
CA ILE A 98 7.15 9.65 -4.84
C ILE A 98 8.69 9.61 -4.81
N ARG A 99 9.26 9.09 -3.70
CA ARG A 99 10.70 8.83 -3.54
C ARG A 99 11.06 7.40 -3.95
N ASP A 100 10.23 6.43 -3.62
CA ASP A 100 10.45 5.02 -3.95
C ASP A 100 9.14 4.29 -4.25
N PHE A 101 9.02 3.76 -5.47
CA PHE A 101 7.82 3.04 -5.93
C PHE A 101 7.66 1.64 -5.31
N TYR A 102 8.74 1.09 -4.73
CA TYR A 102 8.76 -0.25 -4.17
C TYR A 102 8.57 -0.28 -2.65
N LYS A 103 8.43 0.89 -2.02
CA LYS A 103 8.32 1.04 -0.57
C LYS A 103 7.06 1.79 -0.19
N VAL A 104 6.38 1.31 0.85
CA VAL A 104 5.26 2.00 1.49
C VAL A 104 5.80 3.05 2.47
N LEU A 105 5.12 4.19 2.60
CA LEU A 105 5.48 5.21 3.59
C LEU A 105 5.51 4.57 5.00
N PRO A 106 6.60 4.72 5.77
CA PRO A 106 6.72 4.17 7.12
C PRO A 106 5.68 4.70 8.11
#